data_AF-X8BF82-F1
#
_entry.id   AF-X8BF82-F1
#
_cell.length_a   1.000
_cell.length_b   1.000
_cell.length_c   1.000
_cell.angle_alpha   90.00
_cell.angle_beta   90.00
_cell.angle_gamma   90.00
#
_symmetry.space_group_name_H-M   'P 1'
#
loop_
_entity.id
_entity.type
_entity.pdbx_description
1 polymer ?
#
loop_
_entity_poly.entity_id
_entity_poly.type
_entity_poly.pdbx_seq_one_letter_code
_entity_poly.pdbx_strand_id
1 'polypeptide(L)'
;MGSGAARRLVLQTLRSHDQYNTTIYGLDDRYRGVKGGRRVVFVNPADLAAFGLREGDRVDLISEFTGADGRVQERRAKDFMVIGYPTPVGNAAAYYPETNSLVALDHVAAKSNTPVSKAIVVRLEPAQWAG
;
A
#
# COMPACT_ATOMS: atom_id res chain seq x y z
N MET A 1 19.21 18.97 10.67
CA MET A 1 18.12 18.96 11.66
C MET A 1 16.82 19.29 10.95
N GLY A 2 15.88 18.35 11.00
CA GLY A 2 14.55 18.42 10.41
C GLY A 2 13.98 17.03 10.58
N SER A 3 13.20 16.83 11.65
CA SER A 3 12.42 15.61 11.82
C SER A 3 11.45 15.55 10.64
N GLY A 4 11.84 14.85 9.57
CA GLY A 4 11.02 14.72 8.38
C GLY A 4 9.70 14.09 8.79
N ALA A 5 8.63 14.88 8.79
CA ALA A 5 7.30 14.35 9.01
C ALA A 5 7.12 13.20 8.03
N ALA A 6 6.91 12.01 8.58
CA ALA A 6 6.87 10.78 7.80
C ALA A 6 5.75 10.94 6.76
N ARG A 7 6.10 11.03 5.47
CA ARG A 7 5.14 11.33 4.40
C ARG A 7 4.16 10.17 4.26
N ARG A 8 2.89 10.49 4.05
CA ARG A 8 1.78 9.53 3.99
C ARG A 8 1.08 9.58 2.65
N LEU A 9 0.58 8.44 2.21
CA LEU A 9 -0.20 8.24 1.00
C LEU A 9 -1.55 7.62 1.35
N VAL A 10 -2.58 7.90 0.56
CA VAL A 10 -3.85 7.16 0.64
C VAL A 10 -3.74 5.95 -0.28
N LEU A 11 -3.80 4.75 0.30
CA LEU A 11 -3.74 3.49 -0.43
C LEU A 11 -5.13 3.06 -0.89
N GLN A 12 -5.25 2.83 -2.19
CA GLN A 12 -6.39 2.21 -2.84
C GLN A 12 -6.04 0.77 -3.26
N THR A 13 -6.97 -0.16 -3.05
CA THR A 13 -6.78 -1.55 -3.50
C THR A 13 -7.48 -1.79 -4.82
N LEU A 14 -6.78 -2.40 -5.77
CA LEU A 14 -7.28 -2.73 -7.08
C LEU A 14 -7.43 -4.25 -7.21
N ARG A 15 -8.46 -4.68 -7.93
CA ARG A 15 -8.58 -6.07 -8.39
C ARG A 15 -7.95 -6.17 -9.77
N SER A 16 -7.17 -7.23 -10.00
CA SER A 16 -6.59 -7.49 -11.31
C SER A 16 -7.68 -7.83 -12.34
N HIS A 17 -7.36 -7.65 -13.62
CA HIS A 17 -8.28 -7.88 -14.74
C HIS A 17 -8.93 -9.30 -14.73
N ASP A 18 -8.19 -10.32 -14.27
CA ASP A 18 -8.69 -11.71 -14.18
C ASP A 18 -9.35 -12.08 -12.83
N GLN A 19 -9.68 -11.10 -11.99
CA GLN A 19 -10.19 -11.37 -10.64
C GLN A 19 -11.71 -11.28 -10.52
N TYR A 20 -12.41 -12.39 -10.72
CA TYR A 20 -13.77 -12.62 -10.21
C TYR A 20 -13.72 -13.40 -8.89
N ASN A 21 -13.65 -12.67 -7.77
CA ASN A 21 -14.01 -13.05 -6.39
C ASN A 21 -13.35 -14.29 -5.75
N THR A 22 -12.37 -14.95 -6.38
CA THR A 22 -11.75 -16.17 -5.84
C THR A 22 -10.24 -16.04 -5.76
N THR A 23 -9.56 -16.89 -4.98
CA THR A 23 -8.11 -16.91 -4.68
C THR A 23 -7.21 -17.47 -5.80
N ILE A 24 -7.75 -17.71 -6.99
CA ILE A 24 -7.05 -18.30 -8.12
C ILE A 24 -6.62 -17.17 -9.08
N TYR A 25 -5.31 -17.00 -9.28
CA TYR A 25 -4.73 -15.86 -10.02
C TYR A 25 -3.58 -16.28 -10.95
N GLY A 26 -3.45 -15.58 -12.09
CA GLY A 26 -2.19 -15.50 -12.83
C GLY A 26 -1.21 -14.55 -12.12
N LEU A 27 0.09 -14.88 -12.16
CA LEU A 27 1.16 -14.09 -11.53
C LEU A 27 1.58 -12.85 -12.34
N ASP A 28 1.09 -12.73 -13.57
CA ASP A 28 1.47 -11.70 -14.52
C ASP A 28 0.28 -10.79 -14.85
N ASP A 29 0.41 -9.48 -14.67
CA ASP A 29 -0.54 -8.48 -15.17
C ASP A 29 0.01 -7.88 -16.46
N ARG A 30 -0.45 -8.43 -17.59
CA ARG A 30 -0.01 -8.07 -18.94
C ARG A 30 -0.36 -6.63 -19.32
N TYR A 31 -1.39 -6.04 -18.72
CA TYR A 31 -1.81 -4.66 -18.98
C TYR A 31 -0.94 -3.64 -18.25
N ARG A 32 -0.27 -4.03 -17.16
CA ARG A 32 0.59 -3.13 -16.37
C ARG A 32 2.07 -3.51 -16.38
N GLY A 33 2.46 -4.47 -17.22
CA GLY A 33 3.85 -4.91 -17.37
C GLY A 33 4.42 -5.62 -16.14
N VAL A 34 3.57 -6.04 -15.19
CA VAL A 34 4.02 -6.71 -13.97
C VAL A 34 4.27 -8.18 -14.29
N LYS A 35 5.52 -8.63 -14.18
CA LYS A 35 5.93 -10.03 -14.31
C LYS A 35 6.51 -10.53 -12.99
N GLY A 36 6.16 -11.74 -12.57
CA GLY A 36 6.81 -12.40 -11.43
C GLY A 36 6.33 -11.99 -10.04
N GLY A 37 5.15 -11.38 -9.91
CA GLY A 37 4.50 -11.21 -8.60
C GLY A 37 3.63 -9.95 -8.47
N ARG A 38 2.59 -10.06 -7.64
CA ARG A 38 1.58 -9.01 -7.41
C ARG A 38 1.91 -8.07 -6.24
N ARG A 39 3.06 -8.27 -5.57
CA ARG A 39 3.56 -7.35 -4.52
C ARG A 39 4.18 -6.12 -5.18
N VAL A 40 3.32 -5.28 -5.73
CA VAL A 40 3.69 -4.00 -6.34
C VAL A 40 2.87 -2.88 -5.73
N VAL A 41 3.47 -1.71 -5.62
CA VAL A 41 2.79 -0.48 -5.23
C VAL A 41 3.01 0.56 -6.34
N PHE A 42 1.90 1.00 -6.93
CA PHE A 42 1.86 2.05 -7.93
C PHE A 42 1.84 3.40 -7.24
N VAL A 43 2.82 4.25 -7.55
CA VAL A 43 2.99 5.55 -6.91
C VAL A 43 3.36 6.60 -7.96
N ASN A 44 2.87 7.83 -7.77
CA ASN A 44 3.23 8.94 -8.63
C ASN A 44 4.75 9.19 -8.58
N PRO A 45 5.44 9.38 -9.73
CA PRO A 45 6.87 9.68 -9.74
C PRO A 45 7.28 10.89 -8.89
N ALA A 46 6.41 11.90 -8.74
CA ALA A 46 6.65 13.05 -7.87
C ALA A 46 6.66 12.65 -6.39
N ASP A 47 5.77 11.75 -5.97
CA ASP A 47 5.79 11.19 -4.62
C ASP A 47 7.04 10.33 -4.42
N LEU A 48 7.42 9.49 -5.39
CA LEU A 48 8.64 8.69 -5.30
C LEU A 48 9.89 9.54 -5.08
N ALA A 49 10.05 10.59 -5.88
CA ALA A 49 11.13 11.56 -5.71
C ALA A 49 11.07 12.20 -4.32
N ALA A 50 9.88 12.54 -3.84
CA ALA A 50 9.70 13.12 -2.51
C ALA A 50 10.06 12.13 -1.39
N PHE A 51 9.78 10.84 -1.56
CA PHE A 51 10.18 9.76 -0.66
C PHE A 51 11.66 9.37 -0.80
N GLY A 52 12.38 9.88 -1.80
CA GLY A 52 13.76 9.47 -2.11
C GLY A 52 13.85 8.05 -2.66
N LEU A 53 12.76 7.54 -3.23
CA LEU A 53 12.65 6.20 -3.81
C LEU A 53 12.76 6.27 -5.34
N ARG A 54 13.20 5.17 -5.94
CA ARG A 54 13.26 4.97 -7.39
C ARG A 54 12.36 3.81 -7.79
N GLU A 55 11.94 3.82 -9.04
CA GLU A 55 11.24 2.67 -9.62
C GLU A 55 12.10 1.40 -9.52
N GLY A 56 11.47 0.29 -9.13
CA GLY A 56 12.14 -0.98 -8.84
C GLY A 56 12.64 -1.15 -7.40
N ASP A 57 12.73 -0.08 -6.59
CA ASP A 57 13.07 -0.22 -5.18
C ASP A 57 12.01 -1.06 -4.43
N ARG A 58 12.44 -1.79 -3.40
CA ARG A 58 11.55 -2.60 -2.54
C ARG A 58 11.22 -1.85 -1.27
N VAL A 59 9.93 -1.82 -0.93
CA VAL A 59 9.41 -1.12 0.25
C VAL A 59 8.47 -2.00 1.06
N ASP A 60 8.42 -1.73 2.36
CA ASP A 60 7.34 -2.16 3.22
C ASP A 60 6.26 -1.06 3.24
N LEU A 61 4.99 -1.47 3.21
CA LEU A 61 3.84 -0.60 3.42
C LEU A 61 3.47 -0.65 4.90
N ILE A 62 3.36 0.51 5.55
CA ILE A 62 2.98 0.62 6.96
C ILE A 62 1.67 1.39 7.04
N SER A 63 0.62 0.77 7.56
CA SER A 63 -0.60 1.50 7.93
C SER A 63 -0.55 1.89 9.40
N GLU A 64 -1.09 3.06 9.70
CA GLU A 64 -1.20 3.61 11.05
C GLU A 64 -2.68 3.80 11.38
N PHE A 65 -3.11 3.41 12.59
CA PHE A 65 -4.47 3.64 13.07
C PHE A 65 -4.47 3.91 14.57
N THR A 66 -5.38 4.77 15.03
CA THR A 66 -5.54 5.04 16.47
C THR A 66 -6.44 3.97 17.08
N GLY A 67 -5.91 3.21 18.04
CA GLY A 67 -6.64 2.21 18.81
C GLY A 67 -7.63 2.84 19.78
N ALA A 68 -8.49 1.99 20.36
CA ALA A 68 -9.50 2.42 21.35
C ALA A 68 -8.87 3.03 22.62
N ASP A 69 -7.62 2.71 22.91
CA ASP A 69 -6.81 3.27 23.99
C ASP A 69 -6.17 4.63 23.64
N GLY A 70 -6.49 5.19 22.47
CA GLY A 70 -5.93 6.44 21.97
C GLY A 70 -4.50 6.33 21.45
N ARG A 71 -3.90 5.13 21.41
CA ARG A 71 -2.53 4.92 20.94
C ARG A 71 -2.50 4.60 19.45
N VAL A 72 -1.49 5.12 18.75
CA VAL A 72 -1.25 4.75 17.35
C VAL A 72 -0.68 3.34 17.30
N GLN A 73 -1.32 2.48 16.51
CA GLN A 73 -0.88 1.13 16.21
C GLN A 73 -0.46 1.07 14.73
N GLU A 74 0.57 0.28 14.45
CA GLU A 74 1.08 0.08 13.10
C GLU A 74 0.85 -1.36 12.61
N ARG A 75 0.54 -1.53 11.33
CA ARG A 75 0.53 -2.81 10.63
C ARG A 75 1.42 -2.72 9.41
N ARG A 76 2.11 -3.83 9.08
CA ARG A 76 3.10 -3.87 8.01
C ARG A 76 2.81 -4.95 6.98
N ALA A 77 2.78 -4.56 5.71
CA ALA A 77 2.78 -5.45 4.57
C ALA A 77 4.13 -5.34 3.86
N LYS A 78 4.87 -6.43 3.79
CA LYS A 78 6.29 -6.39 3.41
C LYS A 78 6.53 -6.54 1.92
N ASP A 79 7.69 -6.06 1.48
CA ASP A 79 8.35 -6.47 0.25
C ASP A 79 7.56 -6.20 -1.05
N PHE A 80 7.13 -4.94 -1.21
CA PHE A 80 6.46 -4.43 -2.42
C PHE A 80 7.47 -3.74 -3.33
N MET A 81 7.47 -4.09 -4.62
CA MET A 81 8.22 -3.35 -5.63
C MET A 81 7.49 -2.05 -5.98
N VAL A 82 8.21 -0.95 -5.98
CA VAL A 82 7.71 0.35 -6.41
C VAL A 82 7.62 0.41 -7.92
N ILE A 83 6.45 0.79 -8.43
CA ILE A 83 6.22 1.07 -9.86
C ILE A 83 5.77 2.53 -10.01
N GLY A 84 6.46 3.28 -10.86
CA GLY A 84 6.03 4.62 -11.25
C GLY A 84 4.74 4.55 -12.07
N TYR A 85 3.71 5.25 -11.62
CA TYR A 85 2.42 5.27 -12.32
C TYR A 85 1.75 6.63 -12.20
N PRO A 86 0.99 7.12 -13.20
CA PRO A 86 0.30 8.40 -13.12
C PRO A 86 -0.94 8.36 -12.21
N THR A 87 -0.80 7.89 -10.97
CA THR A 87 -1.81 8.07 -9.92
C THR A 87 -1.85 9.54 -9.47
N PRO A 88 -2.95 10.03 -8.89
CA PRO A 88 -2.97 11.34 -8.26
C PRO A 88 -1.89 11.44 -7.17
N VAL A 89 -1.19 12.57 -7.08
CA VAL A 89 -0.19 12.84 -6.03
C VAL A 89 -0.82 12.65 -4.65
N GLY A 90 -0.08 12.06 -3.71
CA GLY A 90 -0.56 11.69 -2.39
C GLY A 90 -1.35 10.38 -2.34
N ASN A 91 -1.46 9.64 -3.46
CA ASN A 91 -2.15 8.36 -3.53
C ASN A 91 -1.23 7.24 -3.99
N ALA A 92 -1.48 6.05 -3.47
CA ALA A 92 -0.86 4.80 -3.89
C ALA A 92 -1.94 3.79 -4.28
N ALA A 93 -1.58 2.85 -5.14
CA ALA A 93 -2.43 1.70 -5.42
C ALA A 93 -1.66 0.39 -5.33
N ALA A 94 -2.32 -0.67 -4.84
CA ALA A 94 -1.76 -2.01 -4.79
C ALA A 94 -2.85 -3.04 -5.07
N TYR A 95 -2.46 -4.28 -5.35
CA TYR A 95 -3.42 -5.34 -5.61
C TYR A 95 -4.02 -5.88 -4.30
N TYR A 96 -5.30 -6.27 -4.40
CA TYR A 96 -5.95 -7.15 -3.44
C TYR A 96 -5.64 -8.62 -3.79
N PRO A 97 -5.38 -9.50 -2.80
CA PRO A 97 -5.46 -9.33 -1.34
C PRO A 97 -4.12 -8.95 -0.65
N GLU A 98 -3.09 -8.56 -1.40
CA GLU A 98 -1.71 -8.45 -0.90
C GLU A 98 -1.56 -7.45 0.26
N THR A 99 -2.47 -6.48 0.37
CA THR A 99 -2.50 -5.44 1.41
C THR A 99 -3.49 -5.70 2.55
N ASN A 100 -4.16 -6.86 2.61
CA ASN A 100 -5.16 -7.15 3.65
C ASN A 100 -4.61 -7.03 5.08
N SER A 101 -3.33 -7.34 5.28
CA SER A 101 -2.65 -7.20 6.57
C SER A 101 -2.61 -5.76 7.09
N LEU A 102 -2.80 -4.76 6.22
CA LEU A 102 -2.84 -3.35 6.57
C LEU A 102 -4.19 -2.88 7.12
N VAL A 103 -5.25 -3.67 6.96
CA VAL A 103 -6.59 -3.29 7.43
C VAL A 103 -6.64 -3.43 8.94
N ALA A 104 -6.98 -2.34 9.63
CA ALA A 104 -7.32 -2.37 11.04
C ALA A 104 -8.72 -2.97 11.21
N LEU A 105 -8.78 -4.26 11.59
CA LEU A 105 -10.04 -4.97 11.82
C LEU A 105 -10.90 -4.30 12.93
N ASP A 106 -10.24 -3.60 13.86
CA ASP A 106 -10.88 -2.94 15.01
C ASP A 106 -11.31 -1.48 14.73
N HIS A 107 -11.01 -0.92 13.55
CA HIS A 107 -11.39 0.43 13.18
C HIS A 107 -12.67 0.42 12.33
N VAL A 108 -13.80 0.47 13.03
CA VAL A 108 -15.13 0.65 12.45
C VAL A 108 -15.44 2.14 12.34
N ALA A 109 -15.94 2.59 11.19
CA ALA A 109 -16.48 3.94 11.07
C ALA A 109 -17.57 4.13 12.14
N ALA A 110 -17.43 5.15 13.01
CA ALA A 110 -18.25 5.39 14.20
C ALA A 110 -19.77 5.43 13.96
N LYS A 111 -20.22 5.52 12.70
CA LYS A 111 -21.62 5.50 12.29
C LYS A 111 -22.09 4.22 11.56
N SER A 112 -21.21 3.37 11.02
CA SER A 112 -21.65 2.31 10.08
C SER A 112 -21.10 0.90 10.30
N ASN A 113 -20.25 0.67 11.30
CA ASN A 113 -19.70 -0.66 11.59
C ASN A 113 -18.98 -1.33 10.39
N THR A 114 -18.51 -0.55 9.41
CA THR A 114 -17.81 -1.04 8.22
C THR A 114 -16.31 -0.81 8.37
N PRO A 115 -15.44 -1.82 8.15
CA PRO A 115 -13.99 -1.65 8.18
C PRO A 115 -13.54 -0.60 7.14
N VAL A 116 -12.62 0.29 7.52
CA VAL A 116 -12.04 1.35 6.66
C VAL A 116 -11.07 0.74 5.62
N SER A 117 -11.60 -0.13 4.77
CA SER A 117 -10.86 -0.88 3.75
C SER A 117 -10.73 -0.13 2.42
N LYS A 118 -11.50 0.95 2.21
CA LYS A 118 -11.54 1.71 0.94
C LYS A 118 -10.48 2.80 0.81
N ALA A 119 -9.84 3.19 1.92
CA ALA A 119 -8.78 4.18 1.95
C ALA A 119 -7.93 3.98 3.20
N ILE A 120 -6.77 3.33 3.06
CA ILE A 120 -5.84 3.10 4.17
C ILE A 120 -4.73 4.15 4.07
N VAL A 121 -4.51 4.91 5.14
CA VAL A 121 -3.35 5.81 5.18
C VAL A 121 -2.11 4.96 5.40
N VAL A 122 -1.16 5.06 4.47
CA VAL A 122 0.08 4.30 4.52
C VAL A 122 1.31 5.18 4.41
N ARG A 123 2.41 4.68 4.96
CA ARG A 123 3.76 5.18 4.76
C ARG A 123 4.60 4.11 4.10
N LEU A 124 5.57 4.55 3.29
CA LEU A 124 6.55 3.66 2.66
C LEU A 124 7.84 3.69 3.48
N GLU A 125 8.39 2.52 3.78
CA GLU A 125 9.77 2.38 4.28
C GLU A 125 10.56 1.48 3.32
N PRO A 126 11.86 1.75 3.08
CA PRO A 126 12.73 0.80 2.42
C PRO A 126 12.62 -0.58 3.08
N ALA A 127 12.45 -1.63 2.27
CA ALA A 127 12.30 -2.99 2.80
C ALA A 127 13.55 -3.37 3.61
N GLN A 128 13.34 -3.83 4.85
CA GLN A 128 14.45 -4.14 5.76
C GLN A 128 15.17 -5.47 5.44
N TRP A 129 14.81 -6.13 4.33
CA TRP A 129 15.38 -7.41 3.91
C TRP A 129 15.79 -7.34 2.43
N ALA A 130 17.08 -7.18 2.18
CA ALA A 130 17.72 -7.57 0.94
C ALA A 130 18.15 -9.04 1.12
N GLY A 131 17.36 -9.96 0.58
CA GLY A 131 17.83 -11.32 0.34
C GLY A 131 18.92 -11.31 -0.73
#